data_AF-A0A435D328-F1
#
_entry.id   AF-A0A435D328-F1
#
_cell.length_a   1.000
_cell.length_b   1.000
_cell.length_c   1.000
_cell.angle_alpha   90.00
_cell.angle_beta   90.00
_cell.angle_gamma   90.00
#
_symmetry.space_group_name_H-M   'P 1'
#
loop_
_entity.id
_entity.type
_entity.pdbx_description
1 polymer ?
#
loop_
_entity_poly.entity_id
_entity_poly.type
_entity_poly.pdbx_seq_one_letter_code
_entity_poly.pdbx_strand_id
1 'polypeptide(L)' 'YWTGGKPVGDFNAWLAAAHEHPGSWWTHWQHWIENQDNIRVPARKPGKRMKTLGDAPGTYVKVRV' A
#
# COMPACT_ATOMS: atom_id res chain seq x y z
N TYR A 1 7.55 12.30 -2.56
CA TYR A 1 7.25 11.72 -1.23
C TYR A 1 8.46 11.84 -0.34
N TRP A 2 8.28 11.89 0.98
CA TRP A 2 9.38 12.08 1.93
C TRP A 2 9.70 10.80 2.68
N THR A 3 10.98 10.50 2.84
CA THR A 3 11.46 9.44 3.74
C THR A 3 12.49 10.01 4.71
N GLY A 4 12.60 9.43 5.89
CA GLY A 4 13.50 9.90 6.93
C GLY A 4 13.73 8.84 7.99
N GLY A 5 14.36 9.23 9.09
CA GLY A 5 14.56 8.37 10.25
C GLY A 5 13.23 7.96 10.92
N LYS A 6 13.34 7.25 12.05
CA LYS A 6 12.16 6.86 12.84
C LYS A 6 11.30 8.10 13.17
N PRO A 7 9.96 8.00 13.14
CA PRO A 7 9.06 9.12 13.40
C PRO A 7 8.97 9.39 14.92
N VAL A 8 10.06 9.90 15.49
CA VAL A 8 10.19 10.19 16.93
C VAL A 8 10.54 11.67 17.10
N GLY A 9 9.87 12.33 18.04
CA GLY A 9 10.10 13.74 18.34
C GLY A 9 9.18 14.68 17.57
N ASP A 10 9.63 15.91 17.36
CA ASP A 10 8.87 16.96 16.68
C ASP A 10 8.75 16.71 15.17
N PHE A 11 7.57 17.01 14.62
CA PHE A 11 7.28 16.82 13.20
C PHE A 11 8.12 17.72 12.30
N ASN A 12 8.30 19.00 12.65
CA ASN A 12 9.05 19.93 11.79
C ASN A 12 10.53 19.55 11.75
N ALA A 13 11.08 19.11 12.88
CA ALA A 13 12.43 18.56 12.95
C ALA A 13 12.61 17.33 12.04
N TRP A 14 11.65 16.40 12.04
CA TRP A 14 11.68 15.23 11.14
C TRP A 14 11.58 15.67 9.68
N LEU A 15 10.65 16.56 9.35
CA LEU A 15 10.42 17.03 7.98
C LEU A 15 11.65 17.77 7.42
N ALA A 16 12.32 18.59 8.22
CA ALA A 16 13.53 19.30 7.82
C ALA A 16 14.73 18.35 7.53
N ALA A 17 14.76 17.18 8.18
CA ALA A 17 15.78 16.16 7.97
C ALA A 17 15.38 15.08 6.94
N ALA A 18 14.11 15.04 6.53
CA ALA A 18 13.61 14.06 5.58
C ALA A 18 14.11 14.37 4.16
N HIS A 19 14.34 13.31 3.38
CA HIS A 19 14.72 13.39 1.99
C HIS A 19 13.49 13.37 1.08
N GLU A 20 13.38 14.33 0.17
CA GLU A 20 12.33 14.37 -0.84
C GLU A 20 12.68 13.46 -2.03
N HIS A 21 11.76 12.59 -2.41
CA HIS A 21 11.85 11.72 -3.58
C HIS A 21 10.76 12.12 -4.59
N PRO A 22 11.11 12.48 -5.84
CA PRO A 22 10.11 12.80 -6.84
C PRO A 22 9.24 11.58 -7.20
N GLY A 23 7.97 11.82 -7.52
CA GLY A 23 7.03 10.77 -7.94
C GLY A 23 6.23 10.12 -6.80
N SER A 24 5.57 9.00 -7.12
CA SER A 24 4.69 8.27 -6.19
C SER A 24 5.49 7.49 -5.15
N TRP A 25 4.97 7.45 -3.92
CA TRP A 25 5.52 6.63 -2.83
C TRP A 25 5.22 5.13 -2.99
N TRP A 26 4.36 4.74 -3.94
CA TRP A 26 3.93 3.35 -4.12
C TRP A 26 5.07 2.37 -4.35
N THR A 27 6.11 2.76 -5.08
CA THR A 27 7.28 1.90 -5.32
C THR A 27 8.09 1.67 -4.04
N HIS A 28 8.28 2.70 -3.22
CA HIS A 28 8.92 2.58 -1.92
C HIS A 28 8.15 1.64 -0.99
N TRP A 29 6.82 1.77 -0.96
CA TRP A 29 5.98 0.87 -0.17
C TRP A 29 5.97 -0.57 -0.69
N GLN A 30 5.94 -0.77 -2.01
CA GLN A 30 6.07 -2.10 -2.61
C GLN A 30 7.38 -2.78 -2.19
N HIS A 31 8.51 -2.07 -2.24
CA HIS A 31 9.79 -2.61 -1.77
C HIS A 31 9.76 -2.94 -0.27
N TRP A 32 9.12 -2.11 0.55
CA TRP A 32 8.94 -2.42 1.97
C TRP A 32 8.14 -3.71 2.20
N ILE A 33 7.06 -3.94 1.43
CA ILE A 33 6.26 -5.18 1.48
C ILE A 33 7.12 -6.38 1.07
N GLU A 34 7.87 -6.27 -0.02
CA GLU A 34 8.71 -7.37 -0.53
C GLU A 34 9.85 -7.74 0.43
N ASN A 35 10.34 -6.78 1.22
CA ASN A 35 11.29 -7.08 2.29
C ASN A 35 10.66 -7.88 3.44
N GLN A 36 9.34 -7.88 3.60
CA GLN A 36 8.64 -8.73 4.57
C GLN A 36 8.47 -10.15 4.00
N ASP A 37 8.06 -10.27 2.74
CA ASP A 37 7.95 -11.54 2.01
C ASP A 37 7.98 -11.28 0.49
N ASN A 38 8.90 -11.93 -0.22
CA ASN A 38 9.06 -11.83 -1.67
C ASN A 38 8.77 -13.14 -2.42
N ILE A 39 8.22 -14.17 -1.75
CA ILE A 39 7.92 -15.45 -2.37
C ILE A 39 6.89 -15.26 -3.48
N ARG A 40 7.19 -15.80 -4.67
CA ARG A 40 6.31 -15.77 -5.84
C ARG A 40 5.68 -17.14 -6.08
N VAL A 41 4.38 -17.14 -6.33
CA VAL A 41 3.61 -18.35 -6.68
C VAL A 41 2.72 -18.06 -7.89
N PRO A 42 2.27 -19.09 -8.63
CA PRO A 42 1.32 -18.90 -9.72
C PRO A 42 0.05 -18.17 -9.25
N ALA A 43 -0.43 -17.25 -10.09
CA ALA A 43 -1.63 -16.46 -9.80
C ALA A 43 -2.85 -17.37 -9.55
N ARG A 44 -3.60 -17.08 -8.48
CA ARG A 44 -4.80 -17.84 -8.12
C ARG A 44 -6.01 -17.28 -8.88
N LYS A 45 -6.89 -18.17 -9.35
CA LYS A 45 -8.20 -17.78 -9.92
C LYS A 45 -9.17 -17.44 -8.77
N PRO A 46 -9.70 -16.21 -8.69
CA PRO A 46 -10.78 -15.90 -7.76
C PRO A 46 -11.98 -16.83 -8.01
N GLY A 47 -12.77 -17.10 -6.97
CA GLY A 47 -13.94 -17.96 -7.11
C GLY A 47 -13.68 -19.48 -7.07
N LYS A 48 -12.42 -19.93 -7.11
CA LYS A 48 -12.10 -21.39 -7.15
C LYS A 48 -12.52 -22.14 -5.88
N ARG A 49 -12.43 -21.51 -4.70
CA ARG A 49 -12.75 -22.13 -3.40
C ARG A 49 -14.05 -21.62 -2.76
N MET A 50 -14.49 -20.42 -3.11
CA MET A 50 -15.70 -19.80 -2.57
C MET A 50 -16.44 -19.11 -3.71
N LYS A 51 -17.77 -19.19 -3.70
CA LYS A 51 -18.62 -18.54 -4.71
C LYS A 51 -18.43 -17.02 -4.64
N THR A 52 -18.27 -16.39 -5.80
CA THR A 52 -18.21 -14.92 -5.91
C THR A 52 -19.60 -14.32 -5.68
N LEU A 53 -19.65 -13.15 -5.05
CA LEU A 53 -20.91 -12.43 -4.79
C LEU A 53 -21.30 -11.49 -5.94
N GLY A 54 -20.37 -11.23 -6.87
CA GLY A 54 -20.50 -10.30 -7.98
C GLY A 54 -19.14 -9.69 -8.30
N ASP A 55 -19.08 -8.86 -9.34
CA ASP A 55 -17.84 -8.16 -9.72
C ASP A 55 -17.54 -6.98 -8.79
N ALA A 56 -16.25 -6.67 -8.64
CA ALA A 56 -15.79 -5.45 -8.00
C ALA A 56 -16.36 -4.21 -8.76
N PRO A 57 -16.67 -3.10 -8.08
CA PRO A 57 -16.32 -2.77 -6.70
C PRO A 57 -17.39 -3.14 -5.66
N GLY A 58 -18.37 -3.97 -6.01
CA GLY A 58 -19.48 -4.32 -5.13
C GLY A 58 -20.54 -3.23 -5.02
N THR A 59 -21.52 -3.44 -4.13
CA THR A 59 -22.68 -2.56 -3.98
C THR A 59 -22.48 -1.50 -2.91
N TYR A 60 -21.70 -1.78 -1.87
CA TYR A 60 -21.58 -0.90 -0.70
C TYR A 60 -20.93 0.44 -1.04
N VAL A 61 -19.88 0.43 -1.87
CA VAL A 61 -19.22 1.67 -2.33
C VAL A 61 -20.12 2.57 -3.17
N LYS A 62 -21.21 2.03 -3.73
CA LYS A 62 -22.15 2.76 -4.58
C LYS A 62 -23.29 3.40 -3.80
N VAL A 63 -23.42 3.08 -2.51
CA VAL A 63 -24.43 3.68 -1.63
C VAL A 63 -24.11 5.17 -1.50
N ARG A 64 -25.13 6.01 -1.73
CA ARG A 64 -25.07 7.45 -1.48
C ARG A 64 -25.80 7.76 -0.18
N VAL A 65 -25.23 8.63 0.65
CA VAL A 65 -25.83 9.20 1.86
C VAL A 65 -26.27 10.63 1.60
#